data_AF-A0A552AZ05-F1
#
_entry.id   AF-A0A552AZ05-F1
#
_cell.length_a   1.000
_cell.length_b   1.000
_cell.length_c   1.000
_cell.angle_alpha   90.00
_cell.angle_beta   90.00
_cell.angle_gamma   90.00
#
_symmetry.space_group_name_H-M   'P 1'
#
loop_
_entity.id
_entity.type
_entity.pdbx_description
1 polymer ?
#
loop_
_entity_poly.entity_id
_entity_poly.type
_entity_poly.pdbx_seq_one_letter_code
_entity_poly.pdbx_strand_id
1 'polypeptide(L)'
;MKLTIKTLVLSTATFGLMWGVAQNAQAATLIPGVTASTTITGQANWNLIDTVNGKGLPSNTPSLTGNHVPSQTGNSWRSGILTNTEGTTIPSGTITFNLNGSYNLSGFTFWNLGNTTEELANQGIKDVTIQYSNNGGTTWSTLSGALASFAKGLFGTTPLLQPAQQFSFTSVAATNVRFTNLSNFGGFTNPAFLTKNAITNPRSLTG
;
A
#
# COMPACT_ATOMS: atom_id res chain seq x y z
N MET A 1 32.40 30.36 52.24
CA MET A 1 32.23 29.27 51.27
C MET A 1 32.33 29.85 49.87
N LYS A 2 33.17 29.30 49.00
CA LYS A 2 33.38 29.76 47.61
C LYS A 2 32.44 28.98 46.69
N LEU A 3 31.47 29.62 46.06
CA LEU A 3 30.60 28.97 45.07
C LEU A 3 31.34 28.90 43.73
N THR A 4 31.62 27.68 43.28
CA THR A 4 32.12 27.43 41.92
C THR A 4 30.93 27.31 40.97
N ILE A 5 30.74 28.27 40.07
CA ILE A 5 29.77 28.17 38.98
C ILE A 5 30.41 27.31 37.88
N LYS A 6 29.92 26.08 37.70
CA LYS A 6 30.20 25.28 36.49
C LYS A 6 29.32 25.82 35.36
N THR A 7 29.93 26.45 34.36
CA THR A 7 29.23 26.80 33.12
C THR A 7 28.90 25.52 32.36
N LEU A 8 27.62 25.18 32.28
CA LEU A 8 27.15 24.08 31.46
C LEU A 8 27.14 24.54 30.00
N VAL A 9 28.15 24.14 29.24
CA VAL A 9 28.18 24.36 27.79
C VAL A 9 27.17 23.41 27.17
N LEU A 10 25.97 23.92 26.85
CA LEU A 10 25.02 23.20 25.97
C LEU A 10 25.63 23.23 24.57
N SER A 11 26.14 22.08 24.12
CA SER A 11 26.60 21.94 22.74
C SER A 11 25.39 22.05 21.81
N THR A 12 25.52 22.85 20.75
CA THR A 12 24.54 23.03 19.68
C THR A 12 24.18 21.72 18.95
N ALA A 13 24.90 20.63 19.22
CA ALA A 13 24.63 19.30 18.68
C ALA A 13 23.24 18.76 19.09
N THR A 14 22.74 19.08 20.29
CA THR A 14 21.43 18.60 20.74
C THR A 14 20.26 19.28 20.01
N PHE A 15 20.44 20.52 19.54
CA PHE A 15 19.44 21.20 18.70
C PHE A 15 19.44 20.72 17.25
N GLY A 16 20.59 20.27 16.72
CA GLY A 16 20.67 19.67 15.38
C GLY A 16 19.90 18.35 15.26
N LEU A 17 19.89 17.52 16.31
CA LEU A 17 19.13 16.27 16.30
C LEU A 17 17.62 16.50 16.32
N MET A 18 17.13 17.51 17.04
CA MET A 18 15.69 17.84 17.06
C MET A 18 15.22 18.55 15.77
N TRP A 19 16.11 19.26 15.07
CA TRP A 19 15.79 19.90 13.79
C TRP A 19 15.85 18.93 12.60
N GLY A 20 16.66 17.87 12.70
CA GLY A 20 16.73 16.81 11.68
C GLY A 20 15.54 15.84 11.68
N VAL A 21 14.81 15.69 12.80
CA VAL A 21 13.58 14.87 12.86
C VAL A 21 12.30 15.65 12.57
N ALA A 22 12.33 16.99 12.62
CA ALA A 22 11.14 17.81 12.44
C ALA A 22 10.83 18.19 10.97
N GLN A 23 11.73 17.91 10.02
CA GLN A 23 11.60 18.40 8.63
C GLN A 23 10.76 17.55 7.67
N ASN A 24 10.08 16.48 8.12
CA ASN A 24 9.21 15.68 7.24
C ASN A 24 7.82 15.38 7.82
N ALA A 25 7.35 16.17 8.80
CA ALA A 25 5.94 16.19 9.14
C ALA A 25 5.15 17.08 8.17
N GLN A 26 5.37 16.92 6.86
CA GLN A 26 4.39 17.42 5.90
C GLN A 26 3.15 16.57 6.14
N ALA A 27 2.04 17.19 6.54
CA ALA A 27 0.79 16.49 6.76
C ALA A 27 0.43 15.76 5.46
N ALA A 28 0.61 14.44 5.48
CA ALA A 28 0.32 13.55 4.37
C ALA A 28 -1.08 13.86 3.84
N THR A 29 -1.15 14.50 2.66
CA THR A 29 -2.43 14.90 2.07
C THR A 29 -2.84 13.87 1.03
N LEU A 30 -4.10 13.45 1.10
CA LEU A 30 -4.71 12.55 0.13
C LEU A 30 -4.61 13.14 -1.29
N ILE A 31 -4.03 12.40 -2.23
CA ILE A 31 -4.14 12.74 -3.66
C ILE A 31 -5.57 12.44 -4.15
N PRO A 32 -6.33 13.44 -4.62
CA PRO A 32 -7.69 13.23 -5.09
C PRO A 32 -7.72 12.61 -6.50
N GLY A 33 -8.80 11.90 -6.80
CA GLY A 33 -9.10 11.46 -8.16
C GLY A 33 -8.15 10.41 -8.73
N VAL A 34 -7.42 9.66 -7.89
CA VAL A 34 -6.57 8.55 -8.35
C VAL A 34 -7.41 7.52 -9.10
N THR A 35 -6.91 7.04 -10.24
CA THR A 35 -7.53 5.94 -11.00
C THR A 35 -6.59 4.73 -11.07
N ALA A 36 -7.13 3.54 -11.29
CA ALA A 36 -6.36 2.31 -11.35
C ALA A 36 -6.62 1.53 -12.66
N SER A 37 -5.57 0.91 -13.18
CA SER A 37 -5.61 -0.06 -14.28
C SER A 37 -4.73 -1.27 -13.96
N THR A 38 -4.95 -2.40 -14.64
CA THR A 38 -4.18 -3.63 -14.40
C THR A 38 -4.04 -4.44 -15.67
N THR A 39 -2.96 -5.21 -15.77
CA THR A 39 -2.78 -6.26 -16.78
C THR A 39 -3.33 -7.62 -16.33
N ILE A 40 -3.81 -7.71 -15.08
CA ILE A 40 -4.26 -8.94 -14.46
C ILE A 40 -5.78 -9.06 -14.66
N THR A 41 -6.23 -10.18 -15.20
CA THR A 41 -7.67 -10.45 -15.33
C THR A 41 -8.36 -10.33 -13.97
N GLY A 42 -9.41 -9.51 -13.87
CA GLY A 42 -10.19 -9.34 -12.64
C GLY A 42 -11.20 -10.47 -12.43
N GLN A 43 -11.56 -10.74 -11.18
CA GLN A 43 -12.69 -11.60 -10.87
C GLN A 43 -14.00 -10.81 -10.93
N ALA A 44 -15.05 -11.43 -11.47
CA ALA A 44 -16.40 -10.86 -11.49
C ALA A 44 -16.83 -10.37 -10.09
N ASN A 45 -17.36 -9.14 -10.02
CA ASN A 45 -17.82 -8.45 -8.81
C ASN A 45 -16.73 -8.04 -7.79
N TRP A 46 -15.45 -8.21 -8.12
CA TRP A 46 -14.30 -7.73 -7.35
C TRP A 46 -13.56 -6.67 -8.17
N ASN A 47 -14.13 -5.47 -8.23
CA ASN A 47 -13.79 -4.48 -9.24
C ASN A 47 -12.51 -3.72 -8.90
N LEU A 48 -11.69 -3.44 -9.90
CA LEU A 48 -10.45 -2.68 -9.69
C LEU A 48 -10.76 -1.27 -9.19
N ILE A 49 -11.90 -0.67 -9.50
CA ILE A 49 -12.24 0.67 -8.98
C ILE A 49 -12.39 0.70 -7.45
N ASP A 50 -12.71 -0.43 -6.81
CA ASP A 50 -12.77 -0.55 -5.36
C ASP A 50 -11.37 -0.53 -4.71
N THR A 51 -10.33 -0.36 -5.55
CA THR A 51 -8.98 -0.03 -5.12
C THR A 51 -8.84 1.46 -4.69
N VAL A 52 -9.56 2.39 -5.33
CA VAL A 52 -9.26 3.83 -5.17
C VAL A 52 -10.45 4.66 -4.71
N ASN A 53 -11.64 4.05 -4.62
CA ASN A 53 -12.88 4.78 -4.35
C ASN A 53 -13.23 4.90 -2.85
N GLY A 54 -12.47 4.26 -1.96
CA GLY A 54 -12.68 4.32 -0.51
C GLY A 54 -13.82 3.45 0.02
N LYS A 55 -14.48 2.63 -0.81
CA LYS A 55 -15.47 1.68 -0.31
C LYS A 55 -14.83 0.74 0.70
N GLY A 56 -15.53 0.50 1.80
CA GLY A 56 -15.02 -0.31 2.90
C GLY A 56 -14.16 0.44 3.91
N LEU A 57 -13.77 1.69 3.65
CA LEU A 57 -13.22 2.59 4.67
C LEU A 57 -14.33 3.33 5.43
N PRO A 58 -14.02 4.02 6.54
CA PRO A 58 -14.99 4.84 7.25
C PRO A 58 -15.71 5.81 6.30
N SER A 59 -17.04 5.85 6.40
CA SER A 59 -17.93 6.63 5.53
C SER A 59 -17.85 6.31 4.02
N ASN A 60 -17.21 5.20 3.64
CA ASN A 60 -16.88 4.85 2.24
C ASN A 60 -16.10 5.97 1.52
N THR A 61 -15.22 6.65 2.24
CA THR A 61 -14.38 7.72 1.71
C THR A 61 -12.90 7.33 1.77
N PRO A 62 -12.07 7.68 0.77
CA PRO A 62 -10.63 7.45 0.84
C PRO A 62 -10.01 8.05 2.11
N SER A 63 -9.13 7.28 2.75
CA SER A 63 -8.46 7.65 4.00
C SER A 63 -7.03 7.11 4.01
N LEU A 64 -6.15 7.71 4.81
CA LEU A 64 -4.77 7.24 5.03
C LEU A 64 -4.63 6.35 6.26
N THR A 65 -5.60 6.39 7.17
CA THR A 65 -5.50 5.84 8.53
C THR A 65 -6.71 4.98 8.91
N GLY A 66 -7.81 5.06 8.15
CA GLY A 66 -9.03 4.31 8.44
C GLY A 66 -8.80 2.80 8.40
N ASN A 67 -9.44 2.08 9.32
CA ASN A 67 -9.52 0.63 9.21
C ASN A 67 -10.52 0.26 8.12
N HIS A 68 -10.12 -0.64 7.24
CA HIS A 68 -11.01 -1.17 6.22
C HIS A 68 -11.87 -2.27 6.85
N VAL A 69 -13.16 -2.31 6.51
CA VAL A 69 -14.05 -3.39 6.91
C VAL A 69 -13.61 -4.72 6.28
N PRO A 70 -14.12 -5.87 6.72
CA PRO A 70 -13.74 -7.15 6.14
C PRO A 70 -13.96 -7.19 4.62
N SER A 71 -13.07 -7.90 3.92
CA SER A 71 -13.05 -7.91 2.46
C SER A 71 -14.23 -8.71 1.90
N GLN A 72 -14.93 -8.15 0.92
CA GLN A 72 -16.06 -8.77 0.25
C GLN A 72 -16.27 -8.21 -1.17
N THR A 73 -17.17 -8.83 -1.92
CA THR A 73 -17.62 -8.28 -3.21
C THR A 73 -18.11 -6.85 -3.05
N GLY A 74 -17.63 -5.95 -3.90
CA GLY A 74 -18.06 -4.54 -3.93
C GLY A 74 -17.34 -3.59 -2.97
N ASN A 75 -16.33 -4.04 -2.21
CA ASN A 75 -15.43 -3.18 -1.44
C ASN A 75 -13.95 -3.51 -1.61
N SER A 76 -13.61 -4.39 -2.56
CA SER A 76 -12.25 -4.85 -2.74
C SER A 76 -12.05 -5.44 -4.13
N TRP A 77 -10.80 -5.43 -4.57
CA TRP A 77 -10.41 -6.02 -5.85
C TRP A 77 -9.73 -7.36 -5.63
N ARG A 78 -9.98 -8.27 -6.55
CA ARG A 78 -9.35 -9.59 -6.61
C ARG A 78 -9.21 -10.01 -8.06
N SER A 79 -8.06 -10.60 -8.39
CA SER A 79 -7.84 -11.20 -9.69
C SER A 79 -8.75 -12.40 -9.92
N GLY A 80 -8.97 -12.73 -11.18
CA GLY A 80 -9.38 -14.06 -11.58
C GLY A 80 -8.34 -15.11 -11.16
N ILE A 81 -8.69 -16.36 -11.40
CA ILE A 81 -7.79 -17.49 -11.20
C ILE A 81 -6.58 -17.32 -12.15
N LEU A 82 -5.37 -17.37 -11.61
CA LEU A 82 -4.11 -17.18 -12.33
C LEU A 82 -3.37 -18.51 -12.49
N THR A 83 -2.67 -18.71 -13.59
CA THR A 83 -2.00 -19.97 -13.91
C THR A 83 -0.61 -20.13 -13.30
N ASN A 84 -0.09 -19.11 -12.60
CA ASN A 84 1.21 -19.20 -11.95
C ASN A 84 1.14 -20.07 -10.69
N THR A 85 2.30 -20.64 -10.34
CA THR A 85 2.49 -21.36 -9.09
C THR A 85 2.18 -20.45 -7.90
N GLU A 86 1.67 -21.07 -6.86
CA GLU A 86 1.39 -20.46 -5.58
C GLU A 86 2.60 -19.84 -4.90
N GLY A 87 2.40 -18.66 -4.31
CA GLY A 87 3.46 -17.93 -3.63
C GLY A 87 4.55 -17.42 -4.57
N THR A 88 4.47 -17.68 -5.87
CA THR A 88 5.42 -17.17 -6.87
C THR A 88 4.94 -15.87 -7.47
N THR A 89 5.85 -15.15 -8.11
CA THR A 89 5.50 -13.91 -8.78
C THR A 89 4.69 -14.15 -10.06
N ILE A 90 3.83 -13.18 -10.40
CA ILE A 90 3.08 -13.17 -11.66
C ILE A 90 3.99 -12.59 -12.76
N PRO A 91 4.38 -13.35 -13.82
CA PRO A 91 5.38 -12.93 -14.81
C PRO A 91 5.07 -11.64 -15.60
N SER A 92 3.82 -11.18 -15.62
CA SER A 92 3.42 -9.92 -16.26
C SER A 92 2.32 -9.18 -15.50
N GLY A 93 2.19 -9.47 -14.19
CA GLY A 93 1.16 -8.90 -13.34
C GLY A 93 1.52 -7.49 -12.93
N THR A 94 0.71 -6.51 -13.32
CA THR A 94 0.88 -5.11 -12.92
C THR A 94 -0.42 -4.49 -12.48
N ILE A 95 -0.35 -3.58 -11.51
CA ILE A 95 -1.45 -2.68 -11.13
C ILE A 95 -0.87 -1.27 -11.16
N THR A 96 -1.44 -0.39 -11.99
CA THR A 96 -0.97 0.97 -12.20
C THR A 96 -2.00 1.97 -11.69
N PHE A 97 -1.53 2.91 -10.89
CA PHE A 97 -2.29 4.04 -10.35
C PHE A 97 -1.89 5.29 -11.11
N ASN A 98 -2.87 5.99 -11.70
CA ASN A 98 -2.68 7.30 -12.30
C ASN A 98 -3.12 8.36 -11.29
N LEU A 99 -2.23 9.29 -11.00
CA LEU A 99 -2.43 10.32 -9.98
C LEU A 99 -3.27 11.49 -10.48
N ASN A 100 -3.58 11.52 -11.77
CA ASN A 100 -4.31 12.62 -12.44
C ASN A 100 -3.66 13.99 -12.22
N GLY A 101 -2.34 13.99 -12.08
CA GLY A 101 -1.51 15.17 -11.85
C GLY A 101 -0.07 14.75 -11.54
N SER A 102 0.79 15.73 -11.29
CA SER A 102 2.16 15.49 -10.81
C SER A 102 2.24 15.84 -9.34
N TYR A 103 2.77 14.93 -8.52
CA TYR A 103 2.85 15.07 -7.07
C TYR A 103 4.22 14.64 -6.55
N ASN A 104 4.65 15.24 -5.45
CA ASN A 104 5.86 14.86 -4.72
C ASN A 104 5.54 13.72 -3.75
N LEU A 105 5.43 12.52 -4.29
CA LEU A 105 4.98 11.36 -3.56
C LEU A 105 5.98 10.95 -2.47
N SER A 106 5.53 10.90 -1.22
CA SER A 106 6.35 10.54 -0.03
C SER A 106 5.92 9.24 0.65
N GLY A 107 4.78 8.67 0.25
CA GLY A 107 4.24 7.51 0.94
C GLY A 107 2.88 7.05 0.40
N PHE A 108 2.38 5.96 0.99
CA PHE A 108 1.06 5.43 0.70
C PHE A 108 0.52 4.55 1.82
N THR A 109 -0.79 4.34 1.81
CA THR A 109 -1.45 3.33 2.65
C THR A 109 -2.00 2.16 1.85
N PHE A 110 -1.84 0.96 2.37
CA PHE A 110 -2.30 -0.29 1.77
C PHE A 110 -3.11 -1.11 2.78
N TRP A 111 -4.13 -1.79 2.30
CA TRP A 111 -4.85 -2.82 3.04
C TRP A 111 -4.82 -4.09 2.21
N ASN A 112 -4.64 -5.21 2.89
CA ASN A 112 -4.63 -6.51 2.24
C ASN A 112 -5.97 -7.21 2.41
N LEU A 113 -6.23 -8.23 1.59
CA LEU A 113 -7.40 -9.06 1.80
C LEU A 113 -7.35 -9.75 3.16
N GLY A 114 -8.49 -9.74 3.84
CA GLY A 114 -8.71 -10.43 5.10
C GLY A 114 -10.19 -10.39 5.47
N ASN A 115 -10.68 -11.49 6.08
CA ASN A 115 -12.06 -11.67 6.55
C ASN A 115 -12.13 -12.92 7.44
N THR A 116 -13.17 -13.76 7.33
CA THR A 116 -13.37 -14.93 8.19
C THR A 116 -12.57 -16.16 7.80
N THR A 117 -11.79 -16.12 6.71
CA THR A 117 -11.07 -17.31 6.21
C THR A 117 -9.61 -17.01 5.94
N GLU A 118 -8.76 -18.00 6.22
CA GLU A 118 -7.34 -17.93 5.89
C GLU A 118 -7.13 -17.88 4.38
N GLU A 119 -7.93 -18.61 3.61
CA GLU A 119 -7.83 -18.65 2.15
C GLU A 119 -7.98 -17.26 1.54
N LEU A 120 -8.86 -16.41 2.08
CA LEU A 120 -9.02 -15.05 1.57
C LEU A 120 -7.80 -14.19 1.92
N ALA A 121 -7.24 -14.34 3.12
CA ALA A 121 -6.03 -13.66 3.52
C ALA A 121 -4.80 -14.12 2.71
N ASN A 122 -4.76 -15.40 2.31
CA ASN A 122 -3.71 -15.96 1.47
C ASN A 122 -3.67 -15.35 0.06
N GLN A 123 -4.82 -14.90 -0.45
CA GLN A 123 -4.96 -14.24 -1.76
C GLN A 123 -4.46 -12.79 -1.77
N GLY A 124 -4.06 -12.25 -0.62
CA GLY A 124 -3.48 -10.91 -0.53
C GLY A 124 -2.13 -10.79 -1.24
N ILE A 125 -1.75 -9.58 -1.66
CA ILE A 125 -0.42 -9.33 -2.22
C ILE A 125 0.62 -9.45 -1.11
N LYS A 126 1.62 -10.30 -1.32
CA LYS A 126 2.76 -10.46 -0.43
C LYS A 126 3.93 -9.62 -0.92
N ASP A 127 4.64 -10.11 -1.93
CA ASP A 127 5.84 -9.44 -2.45
C ASP A 127 5.49 -8.59 -3.68
N VAL A 128 6.12 -7.42 -3.78
CA VAL A 128 5.84 -6.43 -4.82
C VAL A 128 7.07 -5.59 -5.14
N THR A 129 7.28 -5.34 -6.42
CA THR A 129 8.15 -4.25 -6.87
C THR A 129 7.31 -3.00 -7.08
N ILE A 130 7.64 -1.93 -6.36
CA ILE A 130 6.95 -0.63 -6.49
C ILE A 130 7.79 0.27 -7.39
N GLN A 131 7.18 0.79 -8.43
CA GLN A 131 7.80 1.68 -9.40
C GLN A 131 6.98 2.97 -9.50
N TYR A 132 7.62 4.05 -9.91
CA TYR A 132 6.97 5.31 -10.23
C TYR A 132 7.37 5.77 -11.63
N SER A 133 6.56 6.66 -12.18
CA SER A 133 6.81 7.35 -13.44
C SER A 133 6.49 8.82 -13.24
N ASN A 134 7.31 9.70 -13.81
CA ASN A 134 7.14 11.15 -13.81
C ASN A 134 6.76 11.70 -15.21
N ASN A 135 6.51 10.81 -16.17
CA ASN A 135 6.27 11.13 -17.57
C ASN A 135 5.05 10.39 -18.13
N GLY A 136 3.97 10.37 -17.36
CA GLY A 136 2.68 9.82 -17.78
C GLY A 136 2.66 8.30 -17.94
N GLY A 137 3.57 7.58 -17.29
CA GLY A 137 3.60 6.11 -17.29
C GLY A 137 4.39 5.48 -18.44
N THR A 138 5.24 6.25 -19.13
CA THR A 138 6.03 5.76 -20.27
C THR A 138 7.35 5.12 -19.82
N THR A 139 8.07 5.73 -18.88
CA THR A 139 9.26 5.12 -18.24
C THR A 139 9.06 4.91 -16.75
N TRP A 140 9.72 3.89 -16.21
CA TRP A 140 9.52 3.42 -14.85
C TRP A 140 10.82 3.33 -14.09
N SER A 141 10.84 3.91 -12.89
CA SER A 141 11.95 3.82 -11.95
C SER A 141 11.49 3.10 -10.69
N THR A 142 12.31 2.20 -10.16
CA THR A 142 12.01 1.53 -8.89
C THR A 142 12.04 2.54 -7.76
N LEU A 143 11.05 2.47 -6.89
CA LEU A 143 10.94 3.32 -5.72
C LEU A 143 11.86 2.78 -4.63
N SER A 144 13.03 3.42 -4.47
CA SER A 144 14.02 3.01 -3.48
C SER A 144 13.52 3.30 -2.05
N GLY A 145 13.74 2.36 -1.13
CA GLY A 145 13.34 2.48 0.27
C GLY A 145 11.88 2.08 0.59
N ALA A 146 11.05 1.81 -0.42
CA ALA A 146 9.75 1.18 -0.17
C ALA A 146 9.94 -0.31 0.20
N LEU A 147 9.27 -0.74 1.27
CA LEU A 147 9.21 -2.16 1.62
C LEU A 147 8.62 -2.96 0.45
N ALA A 148 9.30 -4.03 0.05
CA ALA A 148 8.92 -4.90 -1.05
C ALA A 148 7.98 -6.04 -0.64
N SER A 149 7.48 -6.02 0.60
CA SER A 149 6.56 -7.03 1.13
C SER A 149 5.51 -6.37 2.03
N PHE A 150 4.25 -6.76 1.85
CA PHE A 150 3.13 -6.34 2.67
C PHE A 150 2.85 -7.36 3.77
N ALA A 151 2.13 -6.94 4.82
CA ALA A 151 1.60 -7.88 5.80
C ALA A 151 0.35 -8.57 5.23
N LYS A 152 0.18 -9.85 5.59
CA LYS A 152 -1.04 -10.62 5.33
C LYS A 152 -2.22 -9.96 6.03
N GLY A 153 -3.39 -9.96 5.41
CA GLY A 153 -4.58 -9.43 6.09
C GLY A 153 -4.99 -10.31 7.27
N LEU A 154 -5.68 -9.70 8.23
CA LEU A 154 -6.19 -10.38 9.41
C LEU A 154 -7.32 -11.32 9.02
N PHE A 155 -7.31 -12.50 9.63
CA PHE A 155 -8.39 -13.47 9.50
C PHE A 155 -8.70 -14.14 10.84
N GLY A 156 -9.93 -14.65 10.98
CA GLY A 156 -10.37 -15.33 12.19
C GLY A 156 -11.80 -15.85 12.07
N THR A 157 -12.32 -16.49 13.12
CA THR A 157 -13.69 -17.04 13.12
C THR A 157 -14.78 -15.95 13.13
N THR A 158 -14.40 -14.68 13.31
CA THR A 158 -15.28 -13.51 13.21
C THR A 158 -14.71 -12.53 12.19
N PRO A 159 -15.55 -11.72 11.51
CA PRO A 159 -15.06 -10.74 10.54
C PRO A 159 -14.15 -9.70 11.22
N LEU A 160 -12.90 -9.61 10.77
CA LEU A 160 -11.91 -8.68 11.32
C LEU A 160 -11.74 -7.45 10.44
N LEU A 161 -11.69 -6.28 11.09
CA LEU A 161 -11.24 -5.05 10.43
C LEU A 161 -9.78 -5.20 9.99
N GLN A 162 -9.47 -4.69 8.80
CA GLN A 162 -8.13 -4.71 8.26
C GLN A 162 -7.45 -3.37 8.61
N PRO A 163 -6.37 -3.37 9.40
CA PRO A 163 -5.66 -2.14 9.75
C PRO A 163 -4.88 -1.59 8.55
N ALA A 164 -4.74 -0.26 8.53
CA ALA A 164 -3.94 0.44 7.55
C ALA A 164 -2.45 0.07 7.66
N GLN A 165 -1.84 -0.34 6.54
CA GLN A 165 -0.39 -0.48 6.43
C GLN A 165 0.17 0.77 5.75
N GLN A 166 0.90 1.59 6.50
CA GLN A 166 1.48 2.84 6.01
C GLN A 166 2.93 2.65 5.62
N PHE A 167 3.29 3.16 4.46
CA PHE A 167 4.63 3.08 3.90
C PHE A 167 5.10 4.48 3.56
N SER A 168 6.31 4.83 3.98
CA SER A 168 6.96 6.11 3.70
C SER A 168 8.30 5.88 3.03
N PHE A 169 8.71 6.83 2.19
CA PHE A 169 9.98 6.80 1.47
C PHE A 169 10.40 8.22 1.11
N THR A 170 11.62 8.37 0.60
CA THR A 170 12.13 9.65 0.10
C THR A 170 11.22 10.18 -1.00
N SER A 171 10.80 11.45 -0.89
CA SER A 171 9.86 12.05 -1.83
C SER A 171 10.36 11.97 -3.28
N VAL A 172 9.46 11.59 -4.19
CA VAL A 172 9.71 11.50 -5.64
C VAL A 172 8.61 12.21 -6.43
N ALA A 173 8.99 12.96 -7.48
CA ALA A 173 8.01 13.49 -8.42
C ALA A 173 7.40 12.35 -9.23
N ALA A 174 6.08 12.19 -9.17
CA ALA A 174 5.37 11.10 -9.84
C ALA A 174 4.04 11.56 -10.43
N THR A 175 3.71 11.03 -11.60
CA THR A 175 2.39 11.07 -12.24
C THR A 175 1.69 9.72 -12.17
N ASN A 176 2.45 8.64 -12.01
CA ASN A 176 1.93 7.29 -11.89
C ASN A 176 2.76 6.46 -10.91
N VAL A 177 2.10 5.49 -10.29
CA VAL A 177 2.72 4.45 -9.46
C VAL A 177 2.31 3.09 -10.00
N ARG A 178 3.22 2.13 -10.06
CA ARG A 178 2.95 0.79 -10.55
C ARG A 178 3.48 -0.24 -9.57
N PHE A 179 2.65 -1.24 -9.29
CA PHE A 179 3.09 -2.45 -8.60
C PHE A 179 3.34 -3.51 -9.68
N THR A 180 4.48 -4.18 -9.61
CA THR A 180 4.88 -5.22 -10.56
C THR A 180 5.42 -6.45 -9.84
N ASN A 181 5.51 -7.56 -10.57
CA ASN A 181 6.11 -8.80 -10.09
C ASN A 181 5.47 -9.29 -8.77
N LEU A 182 4.14 -9.27 -8.71
CA LEU A 182 3.35 -9.50 -7.50
C LEU A 182 3.34 -10.98 -7.11
N SER A 183 3.50 -11.31 -5.83
CA SER A 183 3.23 -12.65 -5.28
C SER A 183 2.09 -12.59 -4.25
N ASN A 184 1.65 -13.76 -3.75
CA ASN A 184 0.69 -13.87 -2.66
C ASN A 184 1.27 -14.67 -1.47
N PHE A 185 0.47 -14.85 -0.40
CA PHE A 185 0.91 -15.56 0.81
C PHE A 185 0.77 -17.08 0.74
N GLY A 186 0.32 -17.61 -0.40
CA GLY A 186 0.01 -19.03 -0.53
C GLY A 186 -1.44 -19.26 -0.96
N GLY A 187 -2.00 -20.40 -0.55
CA GLY A 187 -3.12 -20.97 -1.26
C GLY A 187 -4.38 -21.40 -0.59
N PHE A 188 -5.21 -21.97 -1.47
CA PHE A 188 -6.39 -22.72 -1.13
C PHE A 188 -5.97 -24.05 -0.50
N THR A 189 -6.70 -24.45 0.53
CA THR A 189 -6.59 -25.77 1.15
C THR A 189 -6.97 -26.93 0.20
N ASN A 190 -7.41 -26.63 -1.02
CA ASN A 190 -7.72 -27.60 -2.07
C ASN A 190 -6.82 -27.36 -3.31
N PRO A 191 -6.01 -28.36 -3.72
CA PRO A 191 -5.03 -28.26 -4.81
C PRO A 191 -5.64 -28.06 -6.21
N ALA A 192 -6.97 -28.14 -6.36
CA ALA A 192 -7.64 -27.88 -7.63
C ALA A 192 -7.81 -26.38 -7.96
N PHE A 193 -7.45 -25.47 -7.05
CA PHE A 193 -7.62 -24.03 -7.25
C PHE A 193 -6.28 -23.34 -7.52
N LEU A 194 -6.18 -22.67 -8.67
CA LEU A 194 -5.03 -21.84 -9.00
C LEU A 194 -5.09 -20.48 -8.25
N THR A 195 -3.99 -19.72 -8.32
CA THR A 195 -3.71 -18.58 -7.44
C THR A 195 -4.57 -17.35 -7.75
N LYS A 196 -4.74 -16.47 -6.76
CA LYS A 196 -5.31 -15.12 -6.94
C LYS A 196 -4.49 -14.11 -6.14
N ASN A 197 -4.40 -12.90 -6.68
CA ASN A 197 -3.86 -11.72 -6.01
C ASN A 197 -4.95 -10.68 -5.88
N ALA A 198 -4.94 -9.94 -4.78
CA ALA A 198 -6.04 -9.05 -4.45
C ALA A 198 -5.63 -7.92 -3.52
N ILE A 199 -6.39 -6.84 -3.55
CA ILE A 199 -6.18 -5.65 -2.73
C ILE A 199 -7.53 -5.14 -2.22
N THR A 200 -7.60 -4.85 -0.92
CA THR A 200 -8.63 -3.96 -0.37
C THR A 200 -8.10 -2.54 -0.54
N ASN A 201 -8.69 -1.76 -1.45
CA ASN A 201 -8.47 -0.33 -1.57
C ASN A 201 -7.01 0.22 -1.41
N PRO A 202 -6.08 0.14 -2.39
CA PRO A 202 -4.85 0.92 -2.37
C PRO A 202 -5.08 2.43 -2.47
N ARG A 203 -4.47 3.07 -1.47
CA ARG A 203 -3.68 4.29 -1.60
C ARG A 203 -4.45 5.57 -1.82
N SER A 204 -4.72 6.16 -0.68
CA SER A 204 -4.32 7.53 -0.44
C SER A 204 -2.80 7.64 -0.58
N LEU A 205 -2.35 8.27 -1.65
CA LEU A 205 -0.95 8.64 -1.85
C LEU A 205 -0.72 9.99 -1.18
N THR A 206 0.49 10.22 -0.66
CA THR A 206 0.81 11.42 0.12
C THR A 206 1.74 12.32 -0.68
N GLY A 207 1.29 13.55 -0.99
CA GLY A 207 2.05 14.58 -1.69
C GLY A 207 2.58 15.70 -0.78
#